data_AF-A0A174JMX2-F1
#
_entry.id   AF-A0A174JMX2-F1
#
_cell.length_a   1.000
_cell.length_b   1.000
_cell.length_c   1.000
_cell.angle_alpha   90.00
_cell.angle_beta   90.00
_cell.angle_gamma   90.00
#
_symmetry.space_group_name_H-M   'P 1'
#
loop_
_entity.id
_entity.type
_entity.pdbx_description
1 polymer ?
#
loop_
_entity_poly.entity_id
_entity_poly.type
_entity_poly.pdbx_seq_one_letter_code
_entity_poly.pdbx_strand_id
1 'polypeptide(L)'
;MSKIHSFFILSILSFFVVNVSLFAGNKSQTNINQNFFEGAPSIHPPRVIANYTATPFMFYIPTTGQRPMEWSAEKLPKGLKLDSKTGIITGTVASEGEYMVTLKAKNSQGTCTQKLEIHIGDDLLLTPPMGWNSWNTFGQHLTEELVLQTADALVANGMRDLGYSYINIDDFWQLPERGADGHIQIDKAKFPRGIKYVADYLHERGFKLGIYSDAADKTCGGVCGSYGYEEMDAKDFASWGVDLLKYDYCNAPAGRVEAMERYAKMGKALRATGRSIVFSVCEWGQREPWKWAKQVGGHLWRVSGDIGDVWDREANRMGGLRGILNILEINAPLNEYAGPSGWNDPDMLVVGIGGKSMSIGSESKGCTQEQYKSHFALWCMMASPLLCGNDVRNMDDSTLQVLLDKDLIAINQDVLGKQAERSIRADYYDIWVKPLADGRKAVACFNRMDTPQNIELNAKTVEGLSLEQVYSLDSRSTENAADGMIVKLAPYQCKVYICGKPK
;
A
#
# COMPACT_ATOMS: atom_id res chain seq x y z
N MET A 1 16.33 35.63 -85.27
CA MET A 1 15.23 36.57 -84.95
C MET A 1 15.10 36.56 -83.42
N SER A 2 15.59 37.57 -82.70
CA SER A 2 14.80 38.74 -82.27
C SER A 2 13.62 38.29 -81.40
N LYS A 3 13.35 38.73 -80.17
CA LYS A 3 13.89 39.68 -79.17
C LYS A 3 12.86 39.52 -77.99
N ILE A 4 13.25 39.47 -76.71
CA ILE A 4 13.17 40.60 -75.75
C ILE A 4 11.71 41.09 -75.51
N HIS A 5 11.15 41.35 -74.33
CA HIS A 5 11.49 41.41 -72.91
C HIS A 5 10.15 41.66 -72.16
N SER A 6 10.08 41.46 -70.84
CA SER A 6 9.79 42.60 -69.94
C SER A 6 10.12 42.30 -68.48
N PHE A 7 10.88 43.25 -67.94
CA PHE A 7 11.43 43.40 -66.59
C PHE A 7 10.36 43.83 -65.57
N PHE A 8 10.55 43.53 -64.28
CA PHE A 8 10.92 44.54 -63.25
C PHE A 8 11.20 43.91 -61.87
N ILE A 9 12.18 44.49 -61.19
CA ILE A 9 12.72 44.20 -59.84
C ILE A 9 12.13 45.20 -58.82
N LEU A 10 11.88 44.78 -57.57
CA LEU A 10 12.22 45.44 -56.27
C LEU A 10 11.55 44.65 -55.12
N SER A 11 12.29 43.88 -54.31
CA SER A 11 12.99 44.21 -53.04
C SER A 11 12.11 44.30 -51.79
N ILE A 12 12.45 43.54 -50.72
CA ILE A 12 12.65 44.00 -49.31
C ILE A 12 12.93 42.78 -48.39
N LEU A 13 14.15 42.79 -47.81
CA LEU A 13 14.60 42.37 -46.48
C LEU A 13 13.81 41.29 -45.68
N SER A 14 14.51 40.26 -45.19
CA SER A 14 14.99 40.24 -43.78
C SER A 14 15.67 38.91 -43.36
N PHE A 15 16.90 39.07 -42.88
CA PHE A 15 17.59 38.37 -41.79
C PHE A 15 17.86 36.85 -41.82
N PHE A 16 19.16 36.57 -42.02
CA PHE A 16 19.92 35.43 -41.50
C PHE A 16 19.71 35.22 -39.99
N VAL A 17 19.47 33.98 -39.57
CA VAL A 17 19.98 33.47 -38.29
C VAL A 17 20.70 32.16 -38.54
N VAL A 18 21.95 32.16 -38.13
CA VAL A 18 22.92 31.06 -38.18
C VAL A 18 22.50 29.97 -37.19
N ASN A 19 22.41 28.72 -37.66
CA ASN A 19 22.35 27.55 -36.78
C ASN A 19 23.73 27.35 -36.13
N VAL A 20 23.92 27.91 -34.94
CA VAL A 20 25.07 27.59 -34.08
C VAL A 20 24.68 26.41 -33.21
N SER A 21 25.40 25.30 -33.41
CA SER A 21 25.43 24.18 -32.49
C SER A 21 26.01 24.64 -31.14
N LEU A 22 25.23 24.52 -30.06
CA LEU A 22 25.72 24.62 -28.70
C LEU A 22 25.34 23.36 -27.94
N PHE A 23 26.38 22.55 -27.70
CA PHE A 23 26.39 21.54 -26.65
C PHE A 23 26.07 22.21 -25.31
N ALA A 24 24.93 21.86 -24.72
CA ALA A 24 24.73 21.94 -23.28
C ALA A 24 24.34 20.55 -22.81
N GLY A 25 25.32 19.86 -22.22
CA GLY A 25 25.13 18.54 -21.65
C GLY A 25 24.19 18.60 -20.46
N ASN A 26 22.96 18.11 -20.63
CA ASN A 26 22.14 17.64 -19.52
C ASN A 26 22.41 16.14 -19.31
N LYS A 27 23.54 15.84 -18.66
CA LYS A 27 23.75 14.56 -17.99
C LYS A 27 23.35 14.73 -16.53
N SER A 28 22.08 14.47 -16.22
CA SER A 28 21.59 14.05 -14.89
C SER A 28 20.05 13.89 -14.89
N GLN A 29 19.54 13.05 -15.79
CA GLN A 29 18.38 12.23 -15.44
C GLN A 29 18.88 10.81 -15.54
N THR A 30 19.32 10.25 -14.41
CA THR A 30 19.48 8.82 -14.30
C THR A 30 18.13 8.21 -14.65
N ASN A 31 18.02 7.61 -15.84
CA ASN A 31 17.04 6.57 -16.13
C ASN A 31 17.30 5.44 -15.14
N ILE A 32 16.78 5.59 -13.91
CA ILE A 32 16.67 4.50 -12.94
C ILE A 32 15.43 3.72 -13.38
N ASN A 33 15.48 3.11 -14.57
CA ASN A 33 14.75 1.87 -14.77
C ASN A 33 15.46 0.86 -13.88
N GLN A 34 15.06 0.81 -12.60
CA GLN A 34 15.30 -0.38 -11.80
C GLN A 34 14.53 -1.47 -12.52
N ASN A 35 15.19 -2.20 -13.41
CA ASN A 35 14.58 -3.36 -14.00
C ASN A 35 14.53 -4.41 -12.89
N PHE A 36 13.40 -4.49 -12.17
CA PHE A 36 13.20 -5.38 -11.03
C PHE A 36 13.39 -6.86 -11.40
N PHE A 37 13.42 -7.17 -12.69
CA PHE A 37 13.71 -8.49 -13.25
C PHE A 37 15.10 -8.58 -13.90
N GLU A 38 16.08 -7.82 -13.42
CA GLU A 38 17.49 -7.94 -13.78
C GLU A 38 18.38 -8.31 -12.58
N GLY A 39 19.56 -8.86 -12.86
CA GLY A 39 20.58 -9.14 -11.85
C GLY A 39 20.31 -10.38 -10.98
N ALA A 40 21.13 -10.53 -9.95
CA ALA A 40 21.01 -11.60 -8.97
C ALA A 40 19.70 -11.50 -8.17
N PRO A 41 19.21 -12.60 -7.58
CA PRO A 41 18.00 -12.59 -6.79
C PRO A 41 18.13 -11.64 -5.60
N SER A 42 17.02 -11.05 -5.16
CA SER A 42 16.91 -10.36 -3.88
C SER A 42 15.55 -10.68 -3.28
N ILE A 43 15.55 -11.38 -2.15
CA ILE A 43 14.32 -11.69 -1.39
C ILE A 43 13.96 -10.46 -0.54
N HIS A 44 12.75 -9.94 -0.68
CA HIS A 44 12.27 -8.72 -0.04
C HIS A 44 11.36 -8.98 1.17
N PRO A 45 11.09 -7.98 2.02
CA PRO A 45 10.09 -8.06 3.08
C PRO A 45 8.70 -8.51 2.56
N PRO A 46 7.81 -8.99 3.43
CA PRO A 46 7.96 -9.08 4.90
C PRO A 46 8.95 -10.17 5.35
N ARG A 47 9.56 -9.96 6.52
CA ARG A 47 10.48 -10.93 7.18
C ARG A 47 9.77 -11.78 8.24
N VAL A 48 8.56 -11.41 8.60
CA VAL A 48 7.70 -12.10 9.55
C VAL A 48 6.29 -12.17 8.98
N ILE A 49 5.62 -13.31 9.11
CA ILE A 49 4.23 -13.50 8.71
C ILE A 49 3.50 -14.30 9.77
N ALA A 50 2.25 -13.92 10.06
CA ALA A 50 1.38 -14.67 10.96
C ALA A 50 0.18 -15.27 10.24
N ASN A 51 -0.27 -16.40 10.75
CA ASN A 51 -1.47 -17.09 10.31
C ASN A 51 -2.11 -17.82 11.49
N TYR A 52 -3.42 -18.06 11.44
CA TYR A 52 -4.07 -18.83 12.48
C TYR A 52 -3.68 -20.31 12.43
N THR A 53 -3.78 -20.94 13.60
CA THR A 53 -3.64 -22.38 13.75
C THR A 53 -4.68 -23.13 12.93
N ALA A 54 -4.25 -24.17 12.23
CA ALA A 54 -5.10 -25.07 11.48
C ALA A 54 -5.96 -24.41 10.36
N THR A 55 -5.55 -23.25 9.86
CA THR A 55 -6.18 -22.61 8.69
C THR A 55 -5.30 -22.72 7.43
N PRO A 56 -5.85 -22.49 6.22
CA PRO A 56 -5.05 -22.42 5.01
C PRO A 56 -3.99 -21.31 5.09
N PHE A 57 -2.73 -21.69 4.89
CA PHE A 57 -1.58 -20.81 4.80
C PHE A 57 -1.18 -20.64 3.34
N MET A 58 -0.83 -19.41 2.96
CA MET A 58 -0.27 -19.10 1.65
C MET A 58 0.68 -17.91 1.74
N PHE A 59 1.84 -18.02 1.10
CA PHE A 59 2.81 -16.93 1.00
C PHE A 59 3.66 -17.06 -0.26
N TYR A 60 3.59 -16.08 -1.15
CA TYR A 60 4.60 -15.92 -2.21
C TYR A 60 5.83 -15.24 -1.62
N ILE A 61 7.03 -15.76 -1.94
CA ILE A 61 8.31 -15.18 -1.49
C ILE A 61 8.66 -13.98 -2.41
N PRO A 62 8.49 -12.71 -1.96
CA PRO A 62 8.69 -11.55 -2.84
C PRO A 62 10.16 -11.46 -3.26
N THR A 63 10.45 -11.61 -4.56
CA THR A 63 11.83 -11.81 -5.03
C THR A 63 12.11 -11.09 -6.34
N THR A 64 12.84 -9.97 -6.32
CA THR A 64 13.35 -9.37 -7.56
C THR A 64 14.55 -10.14 -8.11
N GLY A 65 14.91 -9.90 -9.36
CA GLY A 65 16.05 -10.53 -10.03
C GLY A 65 15.66 -11.19 -11.36
N GLN A 66 16.65 -11.44 -12.21
CA GLN A 66 16.46 -12.08 -13.51
C GLN A 66 15.68 -13.40 -13.41
N ARG A 67 14.75 -13.61 -14.35
CA ARG A 67 14.00 -14.86 -14.53
C ARG A 67 14.64 -15.76 -15.62
N PRO A 68 14.48 -17.09 -15.58
CA PRO A 68 13.73 -17.87 -14.59
C PRO A 68 14.40 -17.90 -13.21
N MET A 69 13.60 -18.16 -12.18
CA MET A 69 14.01 -18.21 -10.77
C MET A 69 13.61 -19.57 -10.18
N GLU A 70 14.43 -20.09 -9.28
CA GLU A 70 14.14 -21.28 -8.49
C GLU A 70 14.23 -20.95 -7.00
N TRP A 71 13.27 -21.45 -6.21
CA TRP A 71 13.22 -21.25 -4.76
C TRP A 71 13.41 -22.56 -3.99
N SER A 72 14.03 -22.45 -2.83
CA SER A 72 14.13 -23.53 -1.84
C SER A 72 13.95 -22.97 -0.44
N ALA A 73 13.51 -23.83 0.49
CA ALA A 73 13.32 -23.48 1.88
C ALA A 73 13.79 -24.60 2.80
N GLU A 74 14.49 -24.24 3.86
CA GLU A 74 14.92 -25.14 4.92
C GLU A 74 14.11 -24.87 6.19
N LYS A 75 13.81 -25.94 6.94
CA LYS A 75 13.05 -25.89 8.20
C LYS A 75 11.64 -25.31 8.06
N LEU A 76 10.98 -25.58 6.92
CA LEU A 76 9.54 -25.31 6.81
C LEU A 76 8.77 -26.10 7.89
N PRO A 77 7.81 -25.47 8.59
CA PRO A 77 7.00 -26.18 9.57
C PRO A 77 6.20 -27.30 8.92
N LYS A 78 5.97 -28.36 9.69
CA LYS A 78 5.21 -29.53 9.22
C LYS A 78 3.83 -29.09 8.75
N GLY A 79 3.50 -29.49 7.52
CA GLY A 79 2.22 -29.16 6.87
C GLY A 79 2.34 -28.08 5.80
N LEU A 80 3.43 -27.30 5.78
CA LEU A 80 3.75 -26.40 4.68
C LEU A 80 4.63 -27.06 3.63
N LYS A 81 4.44 -26.64 2.37
CA LYS A 81 5.26 -27.02 1.21
C LYS A 81 5.57 -25.78 0.39
N LEU A 82 6.78 -25.70 -0.14
CA LEU A 82 7.18 -24.71 -1.13
C LEU A 82 7.13 -25.34 -2.52
N ASP A 83 6.47 -24.68 -3.46
CA ASP A 83 6.68 -24.94 -4.88
C ASP A 83 7.91 -24.18 -5.38
N SER A 84 8.97 -24.93 -5.68
CA SER A 84 10.27 -24.40 -6.14
C SER A 84 10.22 -23.59 -7.44
N LYS A 85 9.17 -23.73 -8.26
CA LYS A 85 9.06 -23.05 -9.56
C LYS A 85 8.25 -21.76 -9.48
N THR A 86 7.34 -21.67 -8.52
CA THR A 86 6.44 -20.52 -8.37
C THR A 86 6.83 -19.64 -7.19
N GLY A 87 7.62 -20.15 -6.24
CA GLY A 87 8.01 -19.41 -5.04
C GLY A 87 6.89 -19.30 -4.00
N ILE A 88 5.83 -20.11 -4.12
CA ILE A 88 4.66 -20.06 -3.24
C ILE A 88 4.76 -21.17 -2.18
N ILE A 89 4.69 -20.77 -0.91
CA ILE A 89 4.52 -21.65 0.25
C ILE A 89 3.03 -21.80 0.50
N THR A 90 2.53 -23.04 0.57
CA THR A 90 1.13 -23.35 0.88
C THR A 90 1.02 -24.49 1.88
N GLY A 91 -0.13 -24.59 2.55
CA GLY A 91 -0.45 -25.74 3.40
C GLY A 91 -1.26 -25.33 4.63
N THR A 92 -1.12 -26.10 5.70
CA THR A 92 -1.76 -25.82 6.99
C THR A 92 -0.84 -26.27 8.11
N VAL A 93 -0.68 -25.45 9.14
CA VAL A 93 0.11 -25.79 10.33
C VAL A 93 -0.84 -25.98 11.51
N ALA A 94 -0.84 -27.17 12.10
CA ALA A 94 -1.74 -27.52 13.20
C ALA A 94 -1.20 -27.13 14.58
N SER A 95 0.08 -26.78 14.68
CA SER A 95 0.74 -26.48 15.94
C SER A 95 1.12 -25.00 16.02
N GLU A 96 0.68 -24.34 17.09
CA GLU A 96 1.10 -22.98 17.41
C GLU A 96 2.61 -22.89 17.62
N GLY A 97 3.17 -21.73 17.33
CA GLY A 97 4.58 -21.43 17.57
C GLY A 97 5.19 -20.51 16.52
N GLU A 98 6.43 -20.15 16.79
CA GLU A 98 7.27 -19.32 15.92
C GLU A 98 8.28 -20.22 15.20
N TYR A 99 8.29 -20.16 13.88
CA TYR A 99 9.09 -21.03 13.02
C TYR A 99 10.04 -20.21 12.18
N MET A 100 11.35 -20.38 12.42
CA MET A 100 12.39 -19.70 11.66
C MET A 100 12.79 -20.51 10.41
N VAL A 101 12.34 -20.06 9.24
CA VAL A 101 12.58 -20.68 7.94
C VAL A 101 13.76 -19.99 7.25
N THR A 102 14.62 -20.76 6.58
CA THR A 102 15.66 -20.20 5.71
C THR A 102 15.21 -20.32 4.26
N LEU A 103 14.93 -19.19 3.63
CA LEU A 103 14.56 -19.09 2.23
C LEU A 103 15.80 -18.87 1.36
N LYS A 104 15.82 -19.47 0.18
CA LYS A 104 16.85 -19.24 -0.82
C LYS A 104 16.22 -19.12 -2.20
N ALA A 105 16.63 -18.11 -2.95
CA ALA A 105 16.28 -17.89 -4.35
C ALA A 105 17.54 -17.95 -5.21
N LYS A 106 17.43 -18.53 -6.41
CA LYS A 106 18.55 -18.73 -7.34
C LYS A 106 18.12 -18.41 -8.78
N ASN A 107 18.98 -17.71 -9.51
CA ASN A 107 18.91 -17.57 -10.96
C ASN A 107 20.31 -17.72 -11.58
N SER A 108 20.46 -17.40 -12.87
CA SER A 108 21.75 -17.47 -13.58
C SER A 108 22.80 -16.46 -13.09
N GLN A 109 22.39 -15.40 -12.39
CA GLN A 109 23.25 -14.32 -11.92
C GLN A 109 23.72 -14.52 -10.47
N GLY A 110 23.10 -15.42 -9.70
CA GLY A 110 23.53 -15.73 -8.35
C GLY A 110 22.44 -16.32 -7.46
N THR A 111 22.64 -16.19 -6.15
CA THR A 111 21.72 -16.67 -5.11
C THR A 111 21.51 -15.62 -4.03
N CYS A 112 20.30 -15.54 -3.49
CA CYS A 112 19.98 -14.77 -2.28
C CYS A 112 19.48 -15.74 -1.21
N THR A 113 19.88 -15.53 0.04
CA THR A 113 19.40 -16.27 1.20
C THR A 113 18.84 -15.29 2.22
N GLN A 114 17.72 -15.64 2.84
CA GLN A 114 17.08 -14.79 3.82
C GLN A 114 16.27 -15.61 4.84
N LYS A 115 16.05 -15.04 6.02
CA LYS A 115 15.19 -15.61 7.04
C LYS A 115 13.75 -15.13 6.87
N LEU A 116 12.81 -16.04 7.09
CA LEU A 116 11.39 -15.76 7.24
C LEU A 116 10.93 -16.38 8.55
N GLU A 117 10.32 -15.57 9.39
CA GLU A 117 9.69 -16.01 10.61
C GLU A 117 8.19 -16.23 10.36
N ILE A 118 7.70 -17.44 10.65
CA ILE A 118 6.29 -17.79 10.51
C ILE A 118 5.70 -17.97 11.91
N HIS A 119 4.71 -17.15 12.26
CA HIS A 119 3.98 -17.21 13.52
C HIS A 119 2.65 -17.92 13.30
N ILE A 120 2.43 -19.02 14.00
CA ILE A 120 1.14 -19.74 14.01
C ILE A 120 0.52 -19.52 15.38
N GLY A 121 -0.62 -18.83 15.44
CA GLY A 121 -1.26 -18.41 16.68
C GLY A 121 -2.52 -17.59 16.43
N ASP A 122 -2.80 -16.58 17.27
CA ASP A 122 -4.01 -15.75 17.17
C ASP A 122 -3.82 -14.44 16.40
N ASP A 123 -2.61 -14.20 15.92
CA ASP A 123 -2.21 -12.97 15.23
C ASP A 123 -2.30 -13.11 13.69
N LEU A 124 -2.61 -12.01 13.01
CA LEU A 124 -2.41 -11.80 11.56
C LEU A 124 -1.73 -10.46 11.35
N LEU A 125 -1.22 -10.19 10.15
CA LEU A 125 -0.65 -8.89 9.78
C LEU A 125 0.41 -8.38 10.79
N LEU A 126 1.43 -9.18 11.05
CA LEU A 126 2.58 -8.74 11.86
C LEU A 126 3.37 -7.60 11.20
N THR A 127 3.18 -7.40 9.89
CA THR A 127 3.53 -6.19 9.16
C THR A 127 2.27 -5.59 8.50
N PRO A 128 2.27 -4.30 8.14
CA PRO A 128 1.13 -3.67 7.49
C PRO A 128 0.74 -4.39 6.19
N PRO A 129 -0.56 -4.51 5.85
CA PRO A 129 -0.97 -5.18 4.62
C PRO A 129 -0.61 -4.32 3.40
N MET A 130 -0.09 -4.96 2.36
CA MET A 130 0.24 -4.33 1.08
C MET A 130 -0.60 -4.96 -0.03
N GLY A 131 -1.09 -4.14 -0.95
CA GLY A 131 -1.98 -4.65 -1.99
C GLY A 131 -2.64 -3.56 -2.81
N TRP A 132 -3.86 -3.85 -3.25
CA TRP A 132 -4.66 -3.00 -4.12
C TRP A 132 -6.14 -3.12 -3.74
N ASN A 133 -6.90 -2.03 -3.87
CA ASN A 133 -8.34 -1.99 -3.70
C ASN A 133 -9.02 -1.38 -4.92
N SER A 134 -10.16 -1.93 -5.33
CA SER A 134 -10.87 -1.56 -6.55
C SER A 134 -11.55 -0.19 -6.55
N TRP A 135 -11.85 0.37 -5.38
CA TRP A 135 -12.76 1.50 -5.25
C TRP A 135 -12.28 2.75 -5.96
N ASN A 136 -11.07 3.23 -5.63
CA ASN A 136 -10.60 4.55 -6.03
C ASN A 136 -10.47 4.74 -7.55
N THR A 137 -10.32 3.68 -8.34
CA THR A 137 -10.28 3.76 -9.80
C THR A 137 -11.61 3.34 -10.43
N PHE A 138 -12.18 2.20 -10.01
CA PHE A 138 -13.25 1.54 -10.75
C PHE A 138 -14.64 1.76 -10.14
N GLY A 139 -14.74 2.07 -8.84
CA GLY A 139 -16.03 2.17 -8.15
C GLY A 139 -16.94 0.98 -8.46
N GLN A 140 -18.18 1.26 -8.86
CA GLN A 140 -19.17 0.25 -9.24
C GLN A 140 -18.86 -0.54 -10.53
N HIS A 141 -17.82 -0.17 -11.30
CA HIS A 141 -17.52 -0.74 -12.62
C HIS A 141 -16.56 -1.94 -12.57
N LEU A 142 -16.31 -2.50 -11.39
CA LEU A 142 -15.49 -3.71 -11.23
C LEU A 142 -16.12 -4.93 -11.94
N THR A 143 -15.27 -5.78 -12.50
CA THR A 143 -15.66 -7.07 -13.09
C THR A 143 -14.62 -8.13 -12.73
N GLU A 144 -14.99 -9.40 -12.89
CA GLU A 144 -14.10 -10.54 -12.74
C GLU A 144 -12.82 -10.37 -13.56
N GLU A 145 -12.96 -10.05 -14.85
CA GLU A 145 -11.83 -9.85 -15.77
C GLU A 145 -10.89 -8.75 -15.30
N LEU A 146 -11.43 -7.63 -14.79
CA LEU A 146 -10.61 -6.55 -14.25
C LEU A 146 -9.77 -7.02 -13.04
N VAL A 147 -10.32 -7.87 -12.18
CA VAL A 147 -9.59 -8.41 -11.02
C VAL A 147 -8.47 -9.35 -11.49
N LEU A 148 -8.74 -10.23 -12.47
CA LEU A 148 -7.71 -11.15 -12.99
C LEU A 148 -6.57 -10.40 -13.69
N GLN A 149 -6.91 -9.42 -14.53
CA GLN A 149 -5.93 -8.57 -15.21
C GLN A 149 -5.09 -7.74 -14.22
N THR A 150 -5.70 -7.27 -13.13
CA THR A 150 -4.99 -6.62 -12.03
C THR A 150 -3.98 -7.57 -11.37
N ALA A 151 -4.38 -8.83 -11.11
CA ALA A 151 -3.46 -9.84 -10.57
C ALA A 151 -2.28 -10.10 -11.53
N ASP A 152 -2.55 -10.27 -12.82
CA ASP A 152 -1.50 -10.48 -13.82
C ASP A 152 -0.58 -9.27 -13.97
N ALA A 153 -1.12 -8.05 -13.89
CA ALA A 153 -0.34 -6.82 -13.90
C ALA A 153 0.59 -6.72 -12.68
N LEU A 154 0.09 -7.02 -11.47
CA LEU A 154 0.91 -7.02 -10.24
C LEU A 154 2.06 -8.04 -10.30
N VAL A 155 1.89 -9.14 -11.03
CA VAL A 155 2.98 -10.08 -11.32
C VAL A 155 3.97 -9.46 -12.32
N ALA A 156 3.46 -8.89 -13.42
CA ALA A 156 4.28 -8.42 -14.53
C ALA A 156 5.04 -7.11 -14.25
N ASN A 157 4.54 -6.26 -13.35
CA ASN A 157 5.10 -4.95 -13.05
C ASN A 157 6.03 -4.93 -11.82
N GLY A 158 6.20 -6.06 -11.14
CA GLY A 158 7.11 -6.21 -9.99
C GLY A 158 6.50 -5.92 -8.62
N MET A 159 5.25 -5.46 -8.53
CA MET A 159 4.60 -5.19 -7.23
C MET A 159 4.51 -6.45 -6.37
N ARG A 160 4.11 -7.60 -6.93
CA ARG A 160 4.09 -8.87 -6.17
C ARG A 160 5.47 -9.21 -5.62
N ASP A 161 6.53 -8.90 -6.36
CA ASP A 161 7.93 -9.14 -5.98
C ASP A 161 8.48 -8.19 -4.91
N LEU A 162 7.72 -7.16 -4.54
CA LEU A 162 7.98 -6.29 -3.39
C LEU A 162 6.94 -6.45 -2.25
N GLY A 163 6.07 -7.46 -2.32
CA GLY A 163 5.20 -7.85 -1.21
C GLY A 163 3.73 -7.42 -1.32
N TYR A 164 3.35 -6.70 -2.38
CA TYR A 164 1.94 -6.41 -2.66
C TYR A 164 1.18 -7.72 -2.91
N SER A 165 0.30 -8.09 -1.98
CA SER A 165 -0.29 -9.43 -1.93
C SER A 165 -1.81 -9.43 -1.82
N TYR A 166 -2.44 -8.39 -1.29
CA TYR A 166 -3.90 -8.32 -1.20
C TYR A 166 -4.50 -7.68 -2.46
N ILE A 167 -5.53 -8.31 -3.03
CA ILE A 167 -6.35 -7.74 -4.11
C ILE A 167 -7.78 -7.70 -3.58
N ASN A 168 -8.24 -6.50 -3.26
CA ASN A 168 -9.47 -6.27 -2.51
C ASN A 168 -10.59 -5.81 -3.43
N ILE A 169 -11.66 -6.60 -3.49
CA ILE A 169 -12.94 -6.23 -4.07
C ILE A 169 -13.67 -5.32 -3.08
N ASP A 170 -14.01 -4.11 -3.52
CA ASP A 170 -14.79 -3.14 -2.75
C ASP A 170 -16.30 -3.26 -3.04
N ASP A 171 -17.10 -2.24 -2.74
CA ASP A 171 -18.57 -2.28 -2.88
C ASP A 171 -19.08 -2.63 -4.30
N PHE A 172 -20.36 -3.00 -4.39
CA PHE A 172 -21.08 -3.39 -5.62
C PHE A 172 -20.64 -4.71 -6.28
N TRP A 173 -20.03 -5.65 -5.56
CA TRP A 173 -19.83 -7.01 -6.07
C TRP A 173 -21.10 -7.87 -5.93
N GLN A 174 -21.98 -7.48 -5.01
CA GLN A 174 -23.25 -8.12 -4.67
C GLN A 174 -24.45 -7.36 -5.26
N LEU A 175 -25.59 -8.05 -5.36
CA LEU A 175 -26.87 -7.46 -5.73
C LEU A 175 -27.47 -6.62 -4.59
N PRO A 176 -28.46 -5.74 -4.90
CA PRO A 176 -29.07 -4.90 -3.89
C PRO A 176 -29.77 -5.66 -2.77
N GLU A 177 -30.49 -6.73 -3.11
CA GLU A 177 -31.29 -7.49 -2.16
C GLU A 177 -30.64 -8.81 -1.79
N ARG A 178 -30.81 -9.18 -0.52
CA ARG A 178 -30.49 -10.52 -0.02
C ARG A 178 -31.40 -11.55 -0.71
N GLY A 179 -30.85 -12.72 -1.00
CA GLY A 179 -31.63 -13.82 -1.58
C GLY A 179 -32.71 -14.29 -0.61
N ALA A 180 -33.77 -14.88 -1.16
CA ALA A 180 -34.84 -15.48 -0.36
C ALA A 180 -34.34 -16.68 0.48
N ASP A 181 -33.18 -17.24 0.13
CA ASP A 181 -32.45 -18.26 0.86
C ASP A 181 -31.63 -17.71 2.06
N GLY A 182 -31.63 -16.39 2.26
CA GLY A 182 -30.88 -15.71 3.31
C GLY A 182 -29.44 -15.36 2.92
N HIS A 183 -28.95 -15.80 1.76
CA HIS A 183 -27.57 -15.56 1.34
C HIS A 183 -27.44 -14.24 0.56
N ILE A 184 -26.30 -13.57 0.77
CA ILE A 184 -25.91 -12.43 -0.08
C ILE A 184 -25.69 -12.91 -1.53
N GLN A 185 -26.24 -12.18 -2.50
CA GLN A 185 -26.26 -12.62 -3.90
C GLN A 185 -25.12 -11.96 -4.68
N ILE A 186 -24.23 -12.76 -5.27
CA ILE A 186 -23.18 -12.25 -6.17
C ILE A 186 -23.82 -11.66 -7.43
N ASP A 187 -23.39 -10.46 -7.85
CA ASP A 187 -23.77 -9.92 -9.15
C ASP A 187 -23.06 -10.71 -10.28
N LYS A 188 -23.80 -11.66 -10.87
CA LYS A 188 -23.29 -12.53 -11.94
C LYS A 188 -23.06 -11.81 -13.26
N ALA A 189 -23.53 -10.56 -13.43
CA ALA A 189 -23.14 -9.77 -14.59
C ALA A 189 -21.67 -9.31 -14.49
N LYS A 190 -21.18 -9.11 -13.25
CA LYS A 190 -19.78 -8.74 -12.96
C LYS A 190 -18.89 -9.95 -12.73
N PHE A 191 -19.41 -10.94 -12.00
CA PHE A 191 -18.71 -12.16 -11.60
C PHE A 191 -19.46 -13.41 -12.08
N PRO A 192 -19.47 -13.68 -13.40
CA PRO A 192 -20.25 -14.76 -13.99
C PRO A 192 -19.85 -16.16 -13.48
N ARG A 193 -18.59 -16.34 -13.03
CA ARG A 193 -18.09 -17.60 -12.44
C ARG A 193 -18.06 -17.58 -10.91
N GLY A 194 -18.53 -16.50 -10.30
CA GLY A 194 -18.59 -16.30 -8.86
C GLY A 194 -17.23 -15.95 -8.22
N ILE A 195 -17.28 -15.53 -6.97
CA ILE A 195 -16.11 -15.00 -6.25
C ILE A 195 -15.04 -16.08 -6.00
N LYS A 196 -15.45 -17.34 -5.80
CA LYS A 196 -14.49 -18.44 -5.62
C LYS A 196 -13.55 -18.61 -6.82
N TYR A 197 -14.06 -18.44 -8.04
CA TYR A 197 -13.22 -18.52 -9.24
C TYR A 197 -12.11 -17.46 -9.22
N VAL A 198 -12.42 -16.25 -8.77
CA VAL A 198 -11.45 -15.17 -8.59
C VAL A 198 -10.44 -15.53 -7.49
N ALA A 199 -10.92 -15.98 -6.33
CA ALA A 199 -10.04 -16.39 -5.23
C ALA A 199 -9.04 -17.47 -5.65
N ASP A 200 -9.52 -18.52 -6.33
CA ASP A 200 -8.68 -19.62 -6.81
C ASP A 200 -7.59 -19.09 -7.77
N TYR A 201 -7.94 -18.21 -8.72
CA TYR A 201 -6.98 -17.60 -9.66
C TYR A 201 -5.90 -16.76 -8.94
N LEU A 202 -6.31 -16.00 -7.92
CA LEU A 202 -5.44 -15.19 -7.09
C LEU A 202 -4.50 -16.07 -6.25
N HIS A 203 -5.04 -17.11 -5.63
CA HIS A 203 -4.31 -18.03 -4.76
C HIS A 203 -3.25 -18.82 -5.53
N GLU A 204 -3.54 -19.24 -6.77
CA GLU A 204 -2.56 -19.86 -7.68
C GLU A 204 -1.34 -18.97 -7.94
N ARG A 205 -1.47 -17.65 -7.76
CA ARG A 205 -0.42 -16.65 -7.97
C ARG A 205 0.14 -16.09 -6.66
N GLY A 206 -0.34 -16.59 -5.51
CA GLY A 206 0.09 -16.18 -4.17
C GLY A 206 -0.56 -14.89 -3.65
N PHE A 207 -1.57 -14.36 -4.33
CA PHE A 207 -2.34 -13.21 -3.88
C PHE A 207 -3.45 -13.62 -2.92
N LYS A 208 -3.81 -12.74 -2.00
CA LYS A 208 -4.92 -12.83 -1.06
C LYS A 208 -6.14 -12.10 -1.64
N LEU A 209 -7.34 -12.66 -1.50
CA LEU A 209 -8.57 -12.01 -1.91
C LEU A 209 -9.20 -11.24 -0.74
N GLY A 210 -9.39 -9.94 -0.92
CA GLY A 210 -10.28 -9.15 -0.05
C GLY A 210 -11.69 -9.01 -0.64
N ILE A 211 -12.67 -8.90 0.24
CA ILE A 211 -14.07 -8.58 -0.08
C ILE A 211 -14.59 -7.46 0.83
N TYR A 212 -15.77 -6.94 0.51
CA TYR A 212 -16.40 -5.83 1.22
C TYR A 212 -17.82 -6.16 1.68
N SER A 213 -18.20 -5.65 2.85
CA SER A 213 -19.61 -5.52 3.24
C SER A 213 -19.76 -4.38 4.27
N ASP A 214 -20.94 -4.27 4.87
CA ASP A 214 -21.30 -3.21 5.81
C ASP A 214 -22.02 -3.78 7.04
N ALA A 215 -21.79 -3.17 8.20
CA ALA A 215 -22.49 -3.41 9.46
C ALA A 215 -23.94 -2.87 9.49
N ALA A 216 -24.61 -2.83 8.35
CA ALA A 216 -26.02 -2.49 8.19
C ALA A 216 -26.71 -3.44 7.20
N ASP A 217 -27.99 -3.20 6.93
CA ASP A 217 -28.78 -3.90 5.91
C ASP A 217 -28.38 -3.52 4.48
N LYS A 218 -27.88 -2.29 4.30
CA LYS A 218 -27.34 -1.79 3.03
C LYS A 218 -25.96 -1.18 3.21
N THR A 219 -25.12 -1.36 2.20
CA THR A 219 -23.79 -0.72 2.09
C THR A 219 -23.91 0.77 1.80
N CYS A 220 -22.78 1.48 1.81
CA CYS A 220 -22.71 2.88 1.36
C CYS A 220 -23.25 3.08 -0.06
N GLY A 221 -22.98 2.15 -0.98
CA GLY A 221 -23.50 2.13 -2.34
C GLY A 221 -24.97 1.71 -2.48
N GLY A 222 -25.61 1.31 -1.37
CA GLY A 222 -27.01 0.91 -1.33
C GLY A 222 -27.27 -0.53 -1.79
N VAL A 223 -26.25 -1.38 -1.83
CA VAL A 223 -26.42 -2.83 -2.08
C VAL A 223 -26.42 -3.64 -0.77
N CYS A 224 -26.64 -4.96 -0.80
CA CYS A 224 -26.86 -5.75 0.41
C CYS A 224 -25.66 -5.68 1.40
N GLY A 225 -25.94 -5.33 2.66
CA GLY A 225 -25.01 -5.43 3.79
C GLY A 225 -25.19 -6.73 4.60
N SER A 226 -24.48 -6.87 5.73
CA SER A 226 -24.40 -8.11 6.51
C SER A 226 -25.04 -8.06 7.91
N TYR A 227 -25.61 -6.93 8.34
CA TYR A 227 -26.16 -6.82 9.70
C TYR A 227 -27.27 -7.87 9.95
N GLY A 228 -27.10 -8.67 11.01
CA GLY A 228 -28.00 -9.77 11.35
C GLY A 228 -27.69 -11.11 10.67
N TYR A 229 -26.82 -11.13 9.66
CA TYR A 229 -26.46 -12.31 8.87
C TYR A 229 -24.96 -12.64 8.93
N GLU A 230 -24.24 -12.09 9.91
CA GLU A 230 -22.77 -12.08 9.97
C GLU A 230 -22.18 -13.49 9.94
N GLU A 231 -22.79 -14.45 10.66
CA GLU A 231 -22.34 -15.85 10.68
C GLU A 231 -22.53 -16.57 9.34
N MET A 232 -23.58 -16.24 8.60
CA MET A 232 -23.87 -16.82 7.29
C MET A 232 -22.92 -16.24 6.25
N ASP A 233 -22.80 -14.91 6.20
CA ASP A 233 -21.96 -14.22 5.24
C ASP A 233 -20.48 -14.54 5.48
N ALA A 234 -20.01 -14.63 6.73
CA ALA A 234 -18.65 -15.06 7.04
C ALA A 234 -18.35 -16.48 6.54
N LYS A 235 -19.30 -17.42 6.67
CA LYS A 235 -19.15 -18.78 6.14
C LYS A 235 -19.10 -18.78 4.61
N ASP A 236 -19.91 -17.97 3.95
CA ASP A 236 -19.90 -17.82 2.50
C ASP A 236 -18.55 -17.28 2.04
N PHE A 237 -18.06 -16.18 2.64
CA PHE A 237 -16.74 -15.60 2.35
C PHE A 237 -15.64 -16.65 2.50
N ALA A 238 -15.67 -17.41 3.60
CA ALA A 238 -14.68 -18.46 3.82
C ALA A 238 -14.77 -19.58 2.77
N SER A 239 -15.99 -19.98 2.39
CA SER A 239 -16.22 -21.01 1.35
C SER A 239 -15.72 -20.57 -0.02
N TRP A 240 -15.74 -19.26 -0.30
CA TRP A 240 -15.20 -18.69 -1.53
C TRP A 240 -13.69 -18.46 -1.49
N GLY A 241 -13.03 -18.67 -0.34
CA GLY A 241 -11.59 -18.46 -0.21
C GLY A 241 -11.20 -17.01 0.04
N VAL A 242 -12.10 -16.19 0.59
CA VAL A 242 -11.76 -14.83 1.03
C VAL A 242 -10.71 -14.88 2.15
N ASP A 243 -9.81 -13.90 2.14
CA ASP A 243 -8.70 -13.72 3.07
C ASP A 243 -8.73 -12.38 3.81
N LEU A 244 -9.58 -11.44 3.39
CA LEU A 244 -9.79 -10.15 4.04
C LEU A 244 -11.23 -9.69 3.88
N LEU A 245 -11.83 -9.15 4.95
CA LEU A 245 -13.09 -8.40 4.89
C LEU A 245 -12.83 -6.94 5.29
N LYS A 246 -13.13 -6.01 4.38
CA LYS A 246 -13.40 -4.61 4.72
C LYS A 246 -14.86 -4.51 5.15
N TYR A 247 -15.11 -4.01 6.35
CA TYR A 247 -16.44 -3.95 6.94
C TYR A 247 -16.77 -2.51 7.30
N ASP A 248 -17.68 -1.94 6.52
CA ASP A 248 -18.08 -0.53 6.58
C ASP A 248 -19.18 -0.28 7.62
N TYR A 249 -19.59 0.98 7.75
CA TYR A 249 -20.53 1.41 8.77
C TYR A 249 -21.61 2.39 8.27
N CYS A 250 -21.90 2.40 6.96
CA CYS A 250 -22.99 3.20 6.42
C CYS A 250 -24.34 2.69 6.91
N ASN A 251 -25.32 3.59 7.01
CA ASN A 251 -26.69 3.26 7.43
C ASN A 251 -26.83 2.65 8.85
N ALA A 252 -25.73 2.50 9.59
CA ALA A 252 -25.72 2.03 10.97
C ALA A 252 -25.87 3.20 11.98
N PRO A 253 -26.40 2.96 13.19
CA PRO A 253 -26.51 4.00 14.21
C PRO A 253 -25.15 4.54 14.66
N ALA A 254 -25.06 5.85 14.86
CA ALA A 254 -23.80 6.54 15.22
C ALA A 254 -23.25 6.18 16.62
N GLY A 255 -24.03 5.51 17.47
CA GLY A 255 -23.66 5.19 18.85
C GLY A 255 -22.42 4.27 18.91
N ARG A 256 -21.44 4.63 19.75
CA ARG A 256 -20.17 3.89 19.88
C ARG A 256 -20.34 2.46 20.39
N VAL A 257 -21.20 2.24 21.39
CA VAL A 257 -21.43 0.90 21.95
C VAL A 257 -22.02 -0.03 20.90
N GLU A 258 -23.05 0.44 20.19
CA GLU A 258 -23.66 -0.30 19.07
C GLU A 258 -22.61 -0.64 18.00
N ALA A 259 -21.75 0.30 17.62
CA ALA A 259 -20.69 0.06 16.65
C ALA A 259 -19.75 -1.07 17.11
N MET A 260 -19.26 -0.98 18.34
CA MET A 260 -18.39 -2.00 18.93
C MET A 260 -19.05 -3.38 18.94
N GLU A 261 -20.35 -3.46 19.27
CA GLU A 261 -21.10 -4.72 19.27
C GLU A 261 -21.26 -5.30 17.86
N ARG A 262 -21.59 -4.48 16.86
CA ARG A 262 -21.70 -4.92 15.46
C ARG A 262 -20.36 -5.42 14.90
N TYR A 263 -19.28 -4.68 15.14
CA TYR A 263 -17.94 -5.11 14.74
C TYR A 263 -17.51 -6.39 15.47
N ALA A 264 -17.78 -6.51 16.77
CA ALA A 264 -17.48 -7.72 17.54
C ALA A 264 -18.25 -8.94 17.01
N LYS A 265 -19.51 -8.76 16.59
CA LYS A 265 -20.32 -9.84 16.02
C LYS A 265 -19.71 -10.38 14.72
N MET A 266 -19.33 -9.50 13.80
CA MET A 266 -18.64 -9.91 12.56
C MET A 266 -17.24 -10.49 12.84
N GLY A 267 -16.46 -9.85 13.71
CA GLY A 267 -15.12 -10.36 14.09
C GLY A 267 -15.16 -11.78 14.65
N LYS A 268 -16.15 -12.08 15.50
CA LYS A 268 -16.42 -13.43 16.01
C LYS A 268 -16.85 -14.39 14.90
N ALA A 269 -17.74 -13.96 14.00
CA ALA A 269 -18.19 -14.77 12.87
C ALA A 269 -17.02 -15.17 11.96
N LEU A 270 -16.14 -14.23 11.61
CA LEU A 270 -14.93 -14.50 10.81
C LEU A 270 -13.99 -15.51 11.48
N ARG A 271 -13.71 -15.35 12.78
CA ARG A 271 -12.87 -16.29 13.55
C ARG A 271 -13.46 -17.71 13.58
N ALA A 272 -14.78 -17.86 13.51
CA ALA A 272 -15.46 -19.15 13.54
C ALA A 272 -15.40 -19.94 12.20
N THR A 273 -14.83 -19.36 11.14
CA THR A 273 -14.90 -19.94 9.78
C THR A 273 -13.85 -21.03 9.49
N GLY A 274 -12.78 -21.11 10.27
CA GLY A 274 -11.62 -21.96 9.96
C GLY A 274 -10.70 -21.40 8.85
N ARG A 275 -10.83 -20.11 8.51
CA ARG A 275 -9.86 -19.38 7.68
C ARG A 275 -9.28 -18.19 8.43
N SER A 276 -8.06 -17.83 8.06
CA SER A 276 -7.41 -16.60 8.54
C SER A 276 -7.86 -15.41 7.71
N ILE A 277 -9.01 -14.84 8.08
CA ILE A 277 -9.59 -13.68 7.41
C ILE A 277 -9.18 -12.42 8.17
N VAL A 278 -8.41 -11.55 7.50
CA VAL A 278 -8.11 -10.20 7.99
C VAL A 278 -9.41 -9.41 8.12
N PHE A 279 -9.52 -8.65 9.19
CA PHE A 279 -10.69 -7.82 9.49
C PHE A 279 -10.31 -6.34 9.50
N SER A 280 -10.73 -5.61 8.46
CA SER A 280 -10.52 -4.18 8.28
C SER A 280 -11.79 -3.43 8.72
N VAL A 281 -11.68 -2.67 9.80
CA VAL A 281 -12.77 -1.89 10.42
C VAL A 281 -12.87 -0.54 9.72
N CYS A 282 -14.02 -0.23 9.11
CA CYS A 282 -14.23 0.99 8.33
C CYS A 282 -15.40 1.81 8.87
N GLU A 283 -15.18 2.52 9.98
CA GLU A 283 -16.16 3.47 10.55
C GLU A 283 -15.67 4.93 10.45
N TRP A 284 -14.63 5.17 9.67
CA TRP A 284 -14.09 6.52 9.39
C TRP A 284 -13.49 7.25 10.61
N GLY A 285 -13.12 6.52 11.66
CA GLY A 285 -12.46 7.07 12.85
C GLY A 285 -13.37 7.80 13.84
N GLN A 286 -14.68 7.91 13.57
CA GLN A 286 -15.56 8.81 14.32
C GLN A 286 -15.81 8.33 15.76
N ARG A 287 -15.66 7.03 16.04
CA ARG A 287 -15.82 6.46 17.38
C ARG A 287 -14.49 6.01 18.00
N GLU A 288 -13.37 6.58 17.56
CA GLU A 288 -12.03 6.30 18.05
C GLU A 288 -11.66 4.79 17.98
N PRO A 289 -11.69 4.18 16.78
CA PRO A 289 -11.51 2.74 16.62
C PRO A 289 -10.13 2.28 17.07
N TRP A 290 -9.12 3.16 17.07
CA TRP A 290 -7.80 2.88 17.64
C TRP A 290 -7.83 2.46 19.13
N LYS A 291 -8.91 2.76 19.86
CA LYS A 291 -9.09 2.33 21.26
C LYS A 291 -9.78 0.98 21.44
N TRP A 292 -10.47 0.45 20.42
CA TRP A 292 -11.35 -0.73 20.59
C TRP A 292 -11.36 -1.74 19.44
N ALA A 293 -10.89 -1.38 18.23
CA ALA A 293 -10.99 -2.22 17.03
C ALA A 293 -10.20 -3.52 17.19
N LYS A 294 -8.99 -3.47 17.77
CA LYS A 294 -8.18 -4.67 18.03
C LYS A 294 -8.90 -5.63 18.99
N GLN A 295 -9.55 -5.10 20.03
CA GLN A 295 -10.26 -5.87 21.04
C GLN A 295 -11.48 -6.62 20.48
N VAL A 296 -12.08 -6.12 19.40
CA VAL A 296 -13.20 -6.79 18.70
C VAL A 296 -12.73 -7.65 17.51
N GLY A 297 -11.42 -7.87 17.38
CA GLY A 297 -10.82 -8.75 16.37
C GLY A 297 -10.35 -8.06 15.08
N GLY A 298 -10.41 -6.72 15.03
CA GLY A 298 -9.88 -5.92 13.92
C GLY A 298 -8.36 -5.96 13.85
N HIS A 299 -7.81 -5.98 12.63
CA HIS A 299 -6.37 -6.00 12.37
C HIS A 299 -5.86 -4.69 11.77
N LEU A 300 -6.78 -3.90 11.20
CA LEU A 300 -6.57 -2.52 10.80
C LEU A 300 -7.88 -1.75 10.93
N TRP A 301 -7.81 -0.44 11.16
CA TRP A 301 -9.00 0.39 11.35
C TRP A 301 -8.84 1.78 10.74
N ARG A 302 -9.83 2.20 9.96
CA ARG A 302 -9.88 3.53 9.33
C ARG A 302 -9.89 4.61 10.40
N VAL A 303 -8.96 5.56 10.32
CA VAL A 303 -8.83 6.67 11.28
C VAL A 303 -9.51 7.96 10.83
N SER A 304 -9.90 8.04 9.56
CA SER A 304 -10.48 9.24 8.95
C SER A 304 -11.64 8.91 8.01
N GLY A 305 -12.40 9.93 7.60
CA GLY A 305 -13.21 9.88 6.37
C GLY A 305 -12.35 9.59 5.13
N ASP A 306 -13.02 9.30 4.02
CA ASP A 306 -12.37 8.79 2.81
C ASP A 306 -11.35 9.77 2.22
N ILE A 307 -10.23 9.24 1.76
CA ILE A 307 -9.20 10.01 1.06
C ILE A 307 -9.68 10.37 -0.35
N GLY A 308 -9.34 11.58 -0.79
CA GLY A 308 -9.44 12.01 -2.17
C GLY A 308 -8.06 12.13 -2.81
N ASP A 309 -8.03 12.11 -4.13
CA ASP A 309 -6.81 12.39 -4.88
C ASP A 309 -6.59 13.91 -4.95
N VAL A 310 -6.20 14.46 -3.80
CA VAL A 310 -5.99 15.88 -3.54
C VAL A 310 -5.02 16.06 -2.37
N TRP A 311 -4.15 17.06 -2.47
CA TRP A 311 -3.10 17.29 -1.47
C TRP A 311 -3.65 17.79 -0.13
N ASP A 312 -4.50 18.82 -0.17
CA ASP A 312 -5.09 19.44 1.01
C ASP A 312 -6.51 19.91 0.70
N ARG A 313 -7.37 19.90 1.71
CA ARG A 313 -8.72 20.44 1.67
C ARG A 313 -8.96 21.31 2.88
N GLU A 314 -9.83 22.31 2.72
CA GLU A 314 -10.18 23.24 3.79
C GLU A 314 -10.69 22.48 5.02
N ALA A 315 -10.06 22.71 6.17
CA ALA A 315 -10.33 22.01 7.42
C ALA A 315 -11.80 22.13 7.89
N ASN A 316 -12.47 23.23 7.55
CA ASN A 316 -13.87 23.51 7.93
C ASN A 316 -14.90 22.88 6.98
N ARG A 317 -14.47 22.21 5.90
CA ARG A 317 -15.41 21.56 4.99
C ARG A 317 -16.04 20.35 5.68
N MET A 318 -17.35 20.44 5.91
CA MET A 318 -18.18 19.35 6.41
C MET A 318 -18.51 18.40 5.26
N GLY A 319 -18.25 17.10 5.46
CA GLY A 319 -18.53 16.04 4.48
C GLY A 319 -17.56 16.00 3.29
N GLY A 320 -17.64 14.89 2.52
CA GLY A 320 -16.82 14.63 1.34
C GLY A 320 -15.42 14.09 1.66
N LEU A 321 -14.61 13.98 0.61
CA LEU A 321 -13.25 13.42 0.68
C LEU A 321 -12.27 14.31 1.46
N ARG A 322 -11.24 13.69 2.05
CA ARG A 322 -10.13 14.29 2.78
C ARG A 322 -8.87 14.37 1.91
N GLY A 323 -8.08 15.44 2.05
CA GLY A 323 -6.76 15.51 1.41
C GLY A 323 -5.70 14.75 2.19
N ILE A 324 -4.57 14.48 1.52
CA ILE A 324 -3.40 13.80 2.11
C ILE A 324 -2.95 14.50 3.39
N LEU A 325 -2.76 15.83 3.37
CA LEU A 325 -2.34 16.60 4.56
C LEU A 325 -3.34 16.50 5.71
N ASN A 326 -4.65 16.48 5.43
CA ASN A 326 -5.67 16.41 6.47
C ASN A 326 -5.62 15.07 7.20
N ILE A 327 -5.37 13.98 6.48
CA ILE A 327 -5.26 12.65 7.06
C ILE A 327 -3.98 12.52 7.90
N LEU A 328 -2.87 13.13 7.47
CA LEU A 328 -1.65 13.19 8.28
C LEU A 328 -1.91 13.85 9.64
N GLU A 329 -2.70 14.92 9.71
CA GLU A 329 -3.05 15.56 10.98
C GLU A 329 -3.84 14.64 11.90
N ILE A 330 -4.75 13.84 11.34
CA ILE A 330 -5.58 12.88 12.10
C ILE A 330 -4.72 11.72 12.61
N ASN A 331 -3.81 11.19 11.78
CA ASN A 331 -3.06 9.99 12.11
C ASN A 331 -1.81 10.26 12.97
N ALA A 332 -1.24 11.46 12.90
CA ALA A 332 -0.03 11.84 13.65
C ALA A 332 -0.07 11.50 15.16
N PRO A 333 -1.14 11.83 15.93
CA PRO A 333 -1.18 11.54 17.36
C PRO A 333 -1.55 10.09 17.70
N LEU A 334 -1.74 9.20 16.71
CA LEU A 334 -2.26 7.85 16.93
C LEU A 334 -1.18 6.76 16.95
N ASN A 335 0.10 7.14 16.89
CA ASN A 335 1.23 6.22 16.77
C ASN A 335 1.34 5.19 17.91
N GLU A 336 0.83 5.51 19.11
CA GLU A 336 0.81 4.60 20.26
C GLU A 336 -0.14 3.40 20.09
N TYR A 337 -1.17 3.52 19.24
CA TYR A 337 -2.18 2.49 19.04
C TYR A 337 -1.82 1.48 17.94
N ALA A 338 -0.84 1.81 17.10
CA ALA A 338 -0.42 0.95 16.00
C ALA A 338 0.73 0.01 16.41
N GLY A 339 0.70 -1.20 15.85
CA GLY A 339 1.74 -2.20 16.02
C GLY A 339 1.41 -3.49 15.28
N PRO A 340 2.26 -4.52 15.40
CA PRO A 340 1.96 -5.84 14.85
C PRO A 340 0.53 -6.29 15.20
N SER A 341 -0.20 -6.74 14.17
CA SER A 341 -1.59 -7.18 14.24
C SER A 341 -2.63 -6.11 14.59
N GLY A 342 -2.30 -4.82 14.45
CA GLY A 342 -3.24 -3.73 14.67
C GLY A 342 -2.74 -2.41 14.11
N TRP A 343 -3.22 -2.02 12.94
CA TRP A 343 -2.70 -0.86 12.21
C TRP A 343 -3.73 0.26 12.11
N ASN A 344 -3.30 1.51 12.35
CA ASN A 344 -4.07 2.66 11.91
C ASN A 344 -4.12 2.66 10.37
N ASP A 345 -5.31 2.79 9.81
CA ASP A 345 -5.53 2.84 8.36
C ASP A 345 -5.89 4.29 7.94
N PRO A 346 -4.91 5.05 7.42
CA PRO A 346 -5.14 6.37 6.84
C PRO A 346 -5.71 6.31 5.41
N ASP A 347 -6.38 5.21 5.06
CA ASP A 347 -7.02 4.95 3.78
C ASP A 347 -6.05 4.71 2.62
N MET A 348 -6.62 4.35 1.47
CA MET A 348 -5.93 3.89 0.27
C MET A 348 -4.90 4.88 -0.28
N LEU A 349 -3.86 4.36 -0.94
CA LEU A 349 -2.93 5.15 -1.71
C LEU A 349 -3.61 5.71 -2.97
N VAL A 350 -3.42 7.01 -3.23
CA VAL A 350 -3.93 7.72 -4.42
C VAL A 350 -2.83 7.97 -5.46
N VAL A 351 -1.65 7.40 -5.24
CA VAL A 351 -0.47 7.53 -6.09
C VAL A 351 -0.79 7.15 -7.53
N GLY A 352 -0.57 8.08 -8.46
CA GLY A 352 -0.76 7.84 -9.89
C GLY A 352 -2.22 7.85 -10.38
N ILE A 353 -3.20 8.18 -9.54
CA ILE A 353 -4.60 8.37 -9.99
C ILE A 353 -4.69 9.60 -10.92
N GLY A 354 -4.03 10.71 -10.56
CA GLY A 354 -3.94 11.91 -11.39
C GLY A 354 -5.29 12.51 -11.76
N GLY A 355 -6.27 12.48 -10.84
CA GLY A 355 -7.65 12.93 -11.04
C GLY A 355 -8.51 12.01 -11.92
N LYS A 356 -7.95 10.91 -12.45
CA LYS A 356 -8.64 9.98 -13.36
C LYS A 356 -9.28 8.84 -12.56
N SER A 357 -10.48 9.09 -12.03
CA SER A 357 -11.19 8.13 -11.20
C SER A 357 -12.68 8.07 -11.54
N MET A 358 -13.26 6.88 -11.49
CA MET A 358 -14.71 6.65 -11.65
C MET A 358 -15.49 6.76 -10.33
N SER A 359 -14.82 6.93 -9.18
CA SER A 359 -15.46 6.99 -7.85
C SER A 359 -15.19 8.32 -7.14
N ILE A 360 -13.93 8.69 -7.01
CA ILE A 360 -13.48 9.87 -6.27
C ILE A 360 -13.16 11.07 -7.18
N GLY A 361 -13.22 10.88 -8.50
CA GLY A 361 -12.79 11.88 -9.50
C GLY A 361 -13.60 13.18 -9.51
N SER A 362 -14.89 13.12 -9.17
CA SER A 362 -15.76 14.31 -9.08
C SER A 362 -15.28 15.34 -8.04
N GLU A 363 -14.51 14.87 -7.06
CA GLU A 363 -14.02 15.63 -5.92
C GLU A 363 -12.48 15.72 -5.89
N SER A 364 -11.79 15.21 -6.90
CA SER A 364 -10.33 15.07 -6.88
C SER A 364 -9.71 15.75 -8.09
N LYS A 365 -8.69 16.60 -7.85
CA LYS A 365 -8.00 17.33 -8.92
C LYS A 365 -6.73 16.63 -9.41
N GLY A 366 -6.26 15.61 -8.69
CA GLY A 366 -4.91 15.06 -8.86
C GLY A 366 -3.87 15.79 -8.02
N CYS A 367 -2.77 15.10 -7.75
CA CYS A 367 -1.59 15.65 -7.07
C CYS A 367 -0.40 15.70 -8.01
N THR A 368 0.63 16.46 -7.63
CA THR A 368 1.91 16.45 -8.35
C THR A 368 2.69 15.17 -8.06
N GLN A 369 3.68 14.84 -8.90
CA GLN A 369 4.55 13.69 -8.67
C GLN A 369 5.27 13.76 -7.33
N GLU A 370 5.72 14.95 -6.92
CA GLU A 370 6.42 15.14 -5.65
C GLU A 370 5.48 14.92 -4.45
N GLN A 371 4.22 15.35 -4.57
CA GLN A 371 3.18 15.08 -3.59
C GLN A 371 2.87 13.58 -3.48
N TYR A 372 2.79 12.85 -4.59
CA TYR A 372 2.61 11.39 -4.56
C TYR A 372 3.81 10.65 -3.94
N LYS A 373 5.03 11.10 -4.19
CA LYS A 373 6.23 10.58 -3.50
C LYS A 373 6.13 10.76 -1.99
N SER A 374 5.80 11.97 -1.55
CA SER A 374 5.66 12.28 -0.13
C SER A 374 4.50 11.53 0.53
N HIS A 375 3.38 11.38 -0.18
CA HIS A 375 2.25 10.54 0.23
C HIS A 375 2.72 9.11 0.52
N PHE A 376 3.35 8.46 -0.45
CA PHE A 376 3.83 7.09 -0.28
C PHE A 376 4.88 6.97 0.83
N ALA A 377 5.85 7.89 0.88
CA ALA A 377 6.88 7.89 1.91
C ALA A 377 6.30 8.01 3.32
N LEU A 378 5.32 8.90 3.53
CA LEU A 378 4.68 9.08 4.83
C LEU A 378 3.79 7.90 5.22
N TRP A 379 3.08 7.27 4.27
CA TRP A 379 2.36 6.01 4.54
C TRP A 379 3.34 4.89 4.93
N CYS A 380 4.52 4.85 4.32
CA CYS A 380 5.57 3.91 4.71
C CYS A 380 6.07 4.19 6.14
N MET A 381 6.38 5.45 6.46
CA MET A 381 6.83 5.88 7.79
C MET A 381 5.79 5.59 8.87
N MET A 382 4.51 5.82 8.59
CA MET A 382 3.43 5.60 9.54
C MET A 382 3.07 4.12 9.75
N ALA A 383 3.77 3.18 9.11
CA ALA A 383 3.41 1.76 9.11
C ALA A 383 1.94 1.53 8.67
N SER A 384 1.48 2.33 7.71
CA SER A 384 0.13 2.25 7.16
C SER A 384 -0.04 1.04 6.26
N PRO A 385 -1.27 0.53 6.09
CA PRO A 385 -1.63 -0.26 4.91
C PRO A 385 -1.19 0.42 3.61
N LEU A 386 -0.55 -0.32 2.71
CA LEU A 386 -0.15 0.16 1.39
C LEU A 386 -1.08 -0.42 0.33
N LEU A 387 -2.35 -0.01 0.38
CA LEU A 387 -3.39 -0.45 -0.55
C LEU A 387 -3.51 0.55 -1.71
N CYS A 388 -2.96 0.20 -2.87
CA CYS A 388 -3.03 1.00 -4.09
C CYS A 388 -4.48 1.17 -4.56
N GLY A 389 -4.88 2.42 -4.86
CA GLY A 389 -6.19 2.76 -5.40
C GLY A 389 -6.20 3.09 -6.90
N ASN A 390 -5.04 3.12 -7.56
CA ASN A 390 -4.88 3.43 -8.98
C ASN A 390 -5.10 2.20 -9.89
N ASP A 391 -5.13 2.40 -11.21
CA ASP A 391 -5.10 1.30 -12.19
C ASP A 391 -3.68 0.74 -12.36
N VAL A 392 -3.35 -0.33 -11.64
CA VAL A 392 -2.01 -0.95 -11.67
C VAL A 392 -1.66 -1.62 -12.99
N ARG A 393 -2.64 -1.77 -13.91
CA ARG A 393 -2.44 -2.38 -15.24
C ARG A 393 -1.75 -1.43 -16.22
N ASN A 394 -1.81 -0.13 -15.96
CA ASN A 394 -1.29 0.89 -16.85
C ASN A 394 -0.71 2.08 -16.06
N MET A 395 0.37 1.81 -15.32
CA MET A 395 1.14 2.83 -14.62
C MET A 395 2.28 3.35 -15.48
N ASP A 396 2.53 4.65 -15.42
CA ASP A 396 3.76 5.22 -15.99
C ASP A 396 4.98 4.94 -15.10
N ASP A 397 6.17 5.11 -15.67
CA ASP A 397 7.45 4.88 -14.97
C ASP A 397 7.57 5.71 -13.68
N SER A 398 6.98 6.90 -13.66
CA SER A 398 7.01 7.78 -12.49
C SER A 398 6.18 7.25 -11.33
N THR A 399 5.04 6.64 -11.61
CA THR A 399 4.18 5.97 -10.64
C THR A 399 4.83 4.69 -10.14
N LEU A 400 5.37 3.88 -11.05
CA LEU A 400 6.12 2.66 -10.71
C LEU A 400 7.31 2.98 -9.81
N GLN A 401 8.07 4.05 -10.10
CA GLN A 401 9.21 4.46 -9.29
C GLN A 401 8.82 4.75 -7.83
N VAL A 402 7.61 5.27 -7.58
CA VAL A 402 7.12 5.52 -6.21
C VAL A 402 6.72 4.21 -5.55
N LEU A 403 5.82 3.46 -6.19
CA LEU A 403 5.22 2.26 -5.59
C LEU A 403 6.19 1.08 -5.49
N LEU A 404 7.35 1.15 -6.16
CA LEU A 404 8.37 0.11 -6.13
C LEU A 404 9.65 0.55 -5.40
N ASP A 405 9.58 1.60 -4.59
CA ASP A 405 10.69 1.98 -3.73
C ASP A 405 10.89 0.94 -2.60
N LYS A 406 11.80 0.00 -2.86
CA LYS A 406 12.12 -1.11 -1.94
C LYS A 406 12.61 -0.66 -0.56
N ASP A 407 13.23 0.52 -0.44
CA ASP A 407 13.78 0.98 0.83
C ASP A 407 12.65 1.57 1.69
N LEU A 408 11.73 2.34 1.08
CA LEU A 408 10.50 2.80 1.75
C LEU A 408 9.61 1.62 2.17
N ILE A 409 9.44 0.63 1.28
CA ILE A 409 8.68 -0.58 1.60
C ILE A 409 9.33 -1.34 2.76
N ALA A 410 10.67 -1.44 2.80
CA ALA A 410 11.37 -2.07 3.91
C ALA A 410 11.17 -1.32 5.25
N ILE A 411 11.08 0.02 5.23
CA ILE A 411 10.72 0.82 6.41
C ILE A 411 9.30 0.51 6.88
N ASN A 412 8.33 0.44 5.94
CA ASN A 412 6.93 0.08 6.25
C ASN A 412 6.81 -1.32 6.86
N GLN A 413 7.52 -2.29 6.28
CA GLN A 413 7.50 -3.70 6.64
C GLN A 413 8.51 -4.08 7.75
N ASP A 414 9.13 -3.09 8.41
CA ASP A 414 10.04 -3.33 9.52
C ASP A 414 9.32 -4.06 10.67
N VAL A 415 9.93 -5.14 11.16
CA VAL A 415 9.30 -6.09 12.09
C VAL A 415 9.01 -5.51 13.47
N LEU A 416 9.61 -4.37 13.84
CA LEU A 416 9.25 -3.68 15.08
C LEU A 416 7.83 -3.08 15.01
N GLY A 417 7.32 -2.84 13.79
CA GLY A 417 5.95 -2.43 13.56
C GLY A 417 5.58 -1.08 14.16
N LYS A 418 6.54 -0.21 14.47
CA LYS A 418 6.24 1.13 15.01
C LYS A 418 5.74 2.05 13.91
N GLN A 419 4.57 2.66 14.11
CA GLN A 419 4.17 3.86 13.38
C GLN A 419 5.11 5.01 13.75
N ALA A 420 5.57 5.78 12.75
CA ALA A 420 6.39 6.97 13.01
C ALA A 420 5.66 7.99 13.88
N GLU A 421 6.40 8.57 14.82
CA GLU A 421 5.97 9.74 15.56
C GLU A 421 6.28 11.00 14.74
N ARG A 422 5.33 11.94 14.65
CA ARG A 422 5.63 13.29 14.15
C ARG A 422 6.28 14.10 15.28
N SER A 423 7.58 13.88 15.49
CA SER A 423 8.33 14.52 16.57
C SER A 423 8.35 16.05 16.48
N ILE A 424 8.35 16.60 15.27
CA ILE A 424 8.24 18.06 15.05
C ILE A 424 7.17 18.33 13.99
N ARG A 425 6.22 19.20 14.33
CA ARG A 425 5.31 19.88 13.40
C ARG A 425 5.61 21.37 13.48
N ALA A 426 6.48 21.85 12.59
CA ALA A 426 6.81 23.27 12.48
C ALA A 426 5.74 23.99 11.64
N ASP A 427 5.93 25.28 11.38
CA ASP A 427 5.00 26.05 10.54
C ASP A 427 4.97 25.55 9.10
N TYR A 428 6.13 25.14 8.56
CA TYR A 428 6.32 24.84 7.14
C TYR A 428 6.71 23.39 6.83
N TYR A 429 7.15 22.64 7.84
CA TYR A 429 7.67 21.29 7.63
C TYR A 429 7.38 20.39 8.83
N ASP A 430 7.47 19.09 8.59
CA ASP A 430 7.41 18.05 9.61
C ASP A 430 8.72 17.26 9.66
N ILE A 431 9.06 16.76 10.85
CA ILE A 431 10.07 15.71 11.05
C ILE A 431 9.37 14.52 11.70
N TRP A 432 9.36 13.40 10.98
CA TRP A 432 8.79 12.13 11.43
C TRP A 432 9.90 11.14 11.73
N VAL A 433 9.77 10.39 12.83
CA VAL A 433 10.77 9.42 13.27
C VAL A 433 10.15 8.06 13.54
N LYS A 434 10.71 7.03 12.91
CA LYS A 434 10.34 5.62 13.08
C LYS A 434 11.53 4.83 13.62
N PRO A 435 11.47 4.34 14.86
CA PRO A 435 12.44 3.35 15.33
C PRO A 435 12.36 2.07 14.47
N LEU A 436 13.52 1.49 14.13
CA LEU A 436 13.62 0.24 13.36
C LEU A 436 14.13 -0.90 14.24
N ALA A 437 13.83 -2.14 13.86
CA ALA A 437 14.16 -3.33 14.66
C ALA A 437 15.66 -3.50 14.94
N ASP A 438 16.52 -3.05 14.02
CA ASP A 438 17.98 -3.12 14.16
C ASP A 438 18.58 -2.00 15.03
N GLY A 439 17.75 -1.17 15.66
CA GLY A 439 18.16 -0.08 16.54
C GLY A 439 18.44 1.25 15.83
N ARG A 440 18.39 1.30 14.50
CA ARG A 440 18.44 2.56 13.75
C ARG A 440 17.10 3.31 13.82
N LYS A 441 17.08 4.53 13.29
CA LYS A 441 15.87 5.35 13.14
C LYS A 441 15.70 5.77 11.69
N ALA A 442 14.54 5.50 11.10
CA ALA A 442 14.16 6.22 9.89
C ALA A 442 13.68 7.63 10.27
N VAL A 443 14.15 8.65 9.55
CA VAL A 443 13.80 10.06 9.74
C VAL A 443 13.31 10.61 8.42
N ALA A 444 12.07 11.09 8.39
CA ALA A 444 11.49 11.74 7.22
C ALA A 444 11.34 13.25 7.47
N CYS A 445 11.99 14.02 6.60
CA CYS A 445 11.95 15.47 6.55
C CYS A 445 10.98 15.89 5.45
N PHE A 446 9.84 16.46 5.82
CA PHE A 446 8.73 16.72 4.92
C PHE A 446 8.40 18.20 4.81
N ASN A 447 8.50 18.76 3.61
CA ASN A 447 8.06 20.13 3.32
C ASN A 447 6.56 20.14 3.01
N ARG A 448 5.79 20.90 3.79
CA ARG A 448 4.34 21.04 3.59
C ARG A 448 3.97 22.13 2.60
N MET A 449 4.91 23.03 2.32
CA MET A 449 4.70 24.26 1.57
C MET A 449 4.94 24.09 0.07
N ASP A 450 4.38 25.01 -0.70
CA ASP A 450 4.59 25.20 -2.13
C ASP A 450 5.90 25.93 -2.48
N THR A 451 6.71 26.24 -1.46
CA THR A 451 8.00 26.93 -1.55
C THR A 451 9.13 26.06 -0.97
N PRO A 452 10.37 26.17 -1.47
CA PRO A 452 11.49 25.41 -0.94
C PRO A 452 11.75 25.68 0.55
N GLN A 453 12.13 24.65 1.30
CA GLN A 453 12.46 24.74 2.72
C GLN A 453 13.84 24.14 3.02
N ASN A 454 14.49 24.64 4.06
CA ASN A 454 15.71 24.06 4.60
C ASN A 454 15.44 23.59 6.03
N ILE A 455 15.80 22.34 6.33
CA ILE A 455 15.69 21.76 7.67
C ILE A 455 17.09 21.45 8.16
N GLU A 456 17.43 21.93 9.35
CA GLU A 456 18.65 21.53 10.05
C GLU A 456 18.39 20.27 10.87
N LEU A 457 19.08 19.18 10.53
CA LEU A 457 19.13 17.96 11.32
C LEU A 457 20.43 17.92 12.10
N ASN A 458 20.33 17.80 13.42
CA ASN A 458 21.46 17.59 14.32
C ASN A 458 21.05 16.65 15.47
N ALA A 459 22.00 16.27 16.33
CA ALA A 459 21.76 15.31 17.42
C ALA A 459 20.70 15.78 18.45
N LYS A 460 20.31 17.06 18.44
CA LYS A 460 19.28 17.63 19.33
C LYS A 460 17.92 17.78 18.65
N THR A 461 17.82 17.55 17.34
CA THR A 461 16.56 17.68 16.61
C THR A 461 15.51 16.68 17.11
N VAL A 462 15.92 15.44 17.40
CA VAL A 462 15.07 14.40 18.00
C VAL A 462 15.88 13.62 19.03
N GLU A 463 15.24 13.21 20.12
CA GLU A 463 15.88 12.45 21.20
C GLU A 463 16.54 11.17 20.67
N GLY A 464 17.80 10.96 21.08
CA GLY A 464 18.59 9.77 20.75
C GLY A 464 18.87 9.60 19.25
N LEU A 465 18.86 10.67 18.45
CA LEU A 465 19.23 10.61 17.04
C LEU A 465 20.76 10.57 16.90
N SER A 466 21.29 9.57 16.18
CA SER A 466 22.70 9.49 15.80
C SER A 466 22.85 9.73 14.31
N LEU A 467 23.72 10.68 13.94
CA LEU A 467 24.01 11.04 12.55
C LEU A 467 25.43 10.61 12.10
N GLU A 468 26.09 9.73 12.85
CA GLU A 468 27.40 9.19 12.46
C GLU A 468 27.35 8.37 11.17
N GLN A 469 26.22 7.72 10.91
CA GLN A 469 25.91 7.01 9.67
C GLN A 469 24.50 7.36 9.25
N VAL A 470 24.37 8.04 8.12
CA VAL A 470 23.09 8.46 7.54
C VAL A 470 23.01 7.89 6.15
N TYR A 471 22.12 6.92 5.96
CA TYR A 471 21.78 6.41 4.63
C TYR A 471 20.63 7.25 4.04
N SER A 472 20.88 7.93 2.93
CA SER A 472 19.89 8.70 2.18
C SER A 472 19.20 7.81 1.16
N LEU A 473 17.87 7.74 1.19
CA LEU A 473 17.11 6.93 0.23
C LEU A 473 17.14 7.53 -1.18
N ASP A 474 17.20 8.87 -1.30
CA ASP A 474 17.26 9.57 -2.58
C ASP A 474 18.55 9.26 -3.36
N SER A 475 19.69 9.37 -2.68
CA SER A 475 21.02 9.16 -3.28
C SER A 475 21.50 7.73 -3.18
N ARG A 476 20.83 6.89 -2.36
CA ARG A 476 21.20 5.50 -2.05
C ARG A 476 22.65 5.39 -1.60
N SER A 477 23.07 6.34 -0.77
CA SER A 477 24.45 6.46 -0.28
C SER A 477 24.45 6.74 1.21
N THR A 478 25.49 6.26 1.89
CA THR A 478 25.73 6.55 3.30
C THR A 478 26.77 7.65 3.45
N GLU A 479 26.49 8.61 4.32
CA GLU A 479 27.44 9.66 4.73
C GLU A 479 27.57 9.73 6.26
N ASN A 480 28.60 10.43 6.73
CA ASN A 480 28.76 10.80 8.14
C ASN A 480 28.39 12.28 8.27
N ALA A 481 27.38 12.56 9.11
CA ALA A 481 26.88 13.89 9.40
C ALA A 481 26.82 14.13 10.92
N ALA A 482 27.83 13.66 11.67
CA ALA A 482 27.86 13.74 13.13
C ALA A 482 27.71 15.18 13.67
N ASP A 483 28.22 16.18 12.93
CA ASP A 483 28.10 17.60 13.27
C ASP A 483 26.76 18.23 12.81
N GLY A 484 25.87 17.44 12.21
CA GLY A 484 24.60 17.87 11.63
C GLY A 484 24.65 18.04 10.10
N MET A 485 23.47 18.19 9.51
CA MET A 485 23.27 18.35 8.06
C MET A 485 22.12 19.30 7.76
N ILE A 486 22.20 19.98 6.60
CA ILE A 486 21.10 20.77 6.06
C ILE A 486 20.37 19.97 4.99
N VAL A 487 19.11 19.64 5.27
CA VAL A 487 18.20 19.00 4.33
C VAL A 487 17.48 20.08 3.53
N LYS A 488 17.84 20.22 2.25
CA LYS A 488 17.16 21.09 1.30
C LYS A 488 15.99 20.35 0.67
N LEU A 489 14.79 20.90 0.78
CA LEU A 489 13.55 20.32 0.26
C LEU A 489 12.93 21.23 -0.80
N ALA A 490 12.62 20.66 -1.97
CA ALA A 490 11.75 21.29 -2.95
C ALA A 490 10.30 21.42 -2.39
N PRO A 491 9.41 22.20 -3.04
CA PRO A 491 7.99 22.23 -2.68
C PRO A 491 7.40 20.82 -2.54
N TYR A 492 6.69 20.57 -1.44
CA TYR A 492 6.05 19.29 -1.11
C TYR A 492 6.96 18.07 -0.90
N GLN A 493 8.28 18.22 -1.04
CA GLN A 493 9.21 17.11 -1.01
C GLN A 493 9.36 16.50 0.39
N CYS A 494 9.39 15.17 0.44
CA CYS A 494 9.78 14.39 1.59
C CYS A 494 11.08 13.65 1.30
N LYS A 495 12.11 13.90 2.12
CA LYS A 495 13.36 13.12 2.09
C LYS A 495 13.43 12.20 3.29
N VAL A 496 13.76 10.94 3.06
CA VAL A 496 13.86 9.92 4.10
C VAL A 496 15.30 9.46 4.24
N TYR A 497 15.72 9.34 5.50
CA TYR A 497 17.04 8.89 5.91
C TYR A 497 16.92 7.73 6.88
N ILE A 498 17.89 6.80 6.87
CA ILE A 498 18.07 5.83 7.95
C ILE A 498 19.33 6.21 8.71
N CYS A 499 19.15 6.57 9.98
CA CYS A 499 20.16 7.17 10.84
C CYS A 499 20.61 6.21 11.94
N GLY A 500 21.92 6.13 12.15
CA GLY A 500 22.56 5.30 13.16
C GLY A 500 23.20 4.01 12.60
N LYS A 501 23.99 3.35 13.45
CA LYS A 501 24.59 2.04 13.15
C LYS A 501 23.62 0.92 13.52
N PRO A 502 23.49 -0.15 12.70
CA PRO A 502 22.73 -1.32 13.10
C PRO A 502 23.39 -1.98 14.34
N LYS A 503 22.57 -2.55 15.22
CA LYS A 503 23.01 -3.27 16.42
C LYS A 503 23.75 -4.57 16.13
#